data_AF-A0A382LV20-F1
#
_entry.id   AF-A0A382LV20-F1
#
_cell.length_a   1.000
_cell.length_b   1.000
_cell.length_c   1.000
_cell.angle_alpha   90.00
_cell.angle_beta   90.00
_cell.angle_gamma   90.00
#
_symmetry.space_group_name_H-M   'P 1'
#
loop_
_entity.id
_entity.type
_entity.pdbx_description
1 polymer ?
#
loop_
_entity_poly.entity_id
_entity_poly.type
_entity_poly.pdbx_seq_one_letter_code
_entity_poly.pdbx_strand_id
1 'polypeptide(L)'
;RNLKRRVSSYTRLRSHGERISQMIRETSALEIITTHTEAEALLLEANLIKRLRPRYNVVLRDDKSHPYILLSGEHAWARLIKHRGARSRKGEYFGPFASAGAVNRTLNALQRAFPLRTCSDSVFSSRTRPCLQYQIKRCTAPCVDYISREDYDCLVGETRDFLSGRSAKVSEGLAERMSRASDSLEFETASVLRDRIRALAHIQSHQGINVRSIDNADVIAVDQQAGQTCVQVFFFRGGSNFGNRAHFPMHHRGAKIVEVLGPFIGQFYEGRRPPKQLLLSHDVERADLIEEALNLHADHRVRVVVPRRGEKRRLVEQAVANARDALGRRLAESASQRRLLESLAETLGLEAAPRRIEVYDNSHISGSHAVGAMIVAGPDGLNKSAYRKFNIRL
;
A
#
# COMPACT_ATOMS: atom_id res chain seq x y z
N ARG A 1 2.42 2.47 30.13
CA ARG A 1 2.87 3.23 31.32
C ARG A 1 3.27 2.38 32.54
N ASN A 2 2.51 1.37 33.02
CA ASN A 2 2.88 0.63 34.25
C ASN A 2 2.64 -0.88 34.09
N LEU A 3 3.72 -1.63 33.86
CA LEU A 3 3.69 -3.08 33.65
C LEU A 3 3.13 -3.82 34.87
N LYS A 4 3.58 -3.47 36.08
CA LYS A 4 3.10 -4.07 37.33
C LYS A 4 1.58 -3.95 37.44
N ARG A 5 1.02 -2.75 37.25
CA ARG A 5 -0.43 -2.52 37.29
C ARG A 5 -1.18 -3.28 36.19
N ARG A 6 -0.63 -3.32 34.96
CA ARG A 6 -1.26 -4.03 33.84
C ARG A 6 -1.29 -5.54 34.09
N VAL A 7 -0.17 -6.13 34.50
CA VAL A 7 -0.06 -7.56 34.85
C VAL A 7 -0.97 -7.91 36.03
N SER A 8 -0.94 -7.11 37.11
CA SER A 8 -1.84 -7.33 38.26
C SER A 8 -3.33 -7.17 37.93
N SER A 9 -3.69 -6.50 36.84
CA SER A 9 -5.09 -6.43 36.42
C SER A 9 -5.61 -7.79 35.93
N TYR A 10 -4.75 -8.60 35.31
CA TYR A 10 -5.11 -9.94 34.83
C TYR A 10 -5.33 -10.96 35.95
N THR A 11 -4.84 -10.70 37.18
CA THR A 11 -5.11 -11.59 38.33
C THR A 11 -6.53 -11.41 38.90
N ARG A 12 -7.26 -10.36 38.48
CA ARG A 12 -8.66 -10.12 38.87
C ARG A 12 -9.61 -10.93 37.98
N LEU A 13 -9.74 -12.22 38.26
CA LEU A 13 -10.46 -13.19 37.42
C LEU A 13 -11.94 -12.84 37.11
N ARG A 14 -12.62 -12.09 37.98
CA ARG A 14 -14.06 -11.76 37.83
C ARG A 14 -14.35 -10.52 36.97
N SER A 15 -13.34 -9.73 36.60
CA SER A 15 -13.55 -8.47 35.86
C SER A 15 -13.34 -8.57 34.35
N HIS A 16 -13.09 -9.78 33.83
CA HIS A 16 -12.66 -9.99 32.44
C HIS A 16 -13.75 -10.69 31.63
N GLY A 17 -13.92 -10.25 30.38
CA GLY A 17 -14.77 -10.97 29.41
C GLY A 17 -14.17 -12.35 29.06
N GLU A 18 -15.00 -13.25 28.51
CA GLU A 18 -14.63 -14.65 28.26
C GLU A 18 -13.29 -14.84 27.53
N ARG A 19 -13.01 -14.02 26.52
CA ARG A 19 -11.76 -14.03 25.76
C ARG A 19 -10.53 -13.83 26.65
N ILE A 20 -10.54 -12.80 27.49
CA ILE A 20 -9.40 -12.47 28.36
C ILE A 20 -9.26 -13.55 29.43
N SER A 21 -10.37 -14.03 29.99
CA SER A 21 -10.38 -15.15 30.94
C SER A 21 -9.81 -16.42 30.33
N GLN A 22 -10.10 -16.72 29.06
CA GLN A 22 -9.51 -17.87 28.36
C GLN A 22 -8.00 -17.67 28.12
N MET A 23 -7.58 -16.49 27.70
CA MET A 23 -6.16 -16.15 27.56
C MET A 23 -5.40 -16.38 28.86
N ILE A 24 -5.94 -15.91 30.00
CA ILE A 24 -5.33 -16.10 31.32
C ILE A 24 -5.23 -17.59 31.66
N ARG A 25 -6.29 -18.38 31.43
CA ARG A 25 -6.28 -19.84 31.69
C ARG A 25 -5.25 -20.59 30.84
N GLU A 26 -5.05 -20.17 29.60
CA GLU A 26 -4.08 -20.79 28.68
C GLU A 26 -2.64 -20.28 28.91
N THR A 27 -2.42 -19.28 29.78
CA THR A 27 -1.11 -18.70 30.03
C THR A 27 -0.31 -19.57 31.02
N SER A 28 0.84 -20.10 30.58
CA SER A 28 1.77 -20.88 31.41
C SER A 28 3.00 -20.11 31.87
N ALA A 29 3.44 -19.10 31.09
CA ALA A 29 4.61 -18.29 31.38
C ALA A 29 4.40 -16.84 30.90
N LEU A 30 5.11 -15.90 31.54
CA LEU A 30 5.09 -14.49 31.19
C LEU A 30 6.52 -13.98 31.01
N GLU A 31 6.80 -13.39 29.86
CA GLU A 31 8.03 -12.67 29.57
C GLU A 31 7.76 -11.16 29.53
N ILE A 32 8.67 -10.36 30.06
CA ILE A 32 8.53 -8.91 30.14
C ILE A 32 9.73 -8.25 29.48
N ILE A 33 9.46 -7.40 28.49
CA ILE A 33 10.46 -6.55 27.84
C ILE A 33 10.17 -5.11 28.24
N THR A 34 11.15 -4.43 28.82
CA THR A 34 11.05 -3.03 29.25
C THR A 34 11.55 -2.09 28.14
N THR A 35 10.85 -0.96 27.96
CA THR A 35 11.25 0.13 27.05
C THR A 35 11.43 1.43 27.85
N HIS A 36 12.09 2.43 27.25
CA HIS A 36 12.33 3.71 27.92
C HIS A 36 11.09 4.61 27.89
N THR A 37 10.31 4.54 26.81
CA THR A 37 9.10 5.35 26.63
C THR A 37 7.86 4.49 26.37
N GLU A 38 6.67 5.06 26.57
CA GLU A 38 5.41 4.41 26.17
C GLU A 38 5.31 4.27 24.64
N ALA A 39 5.84 5.24 23.89
CA ALA A 39 5.82 5.22 22.44
C ALA A 39 6.66 4.06 21.89
N GLU A 40 7.86 3.84 22.44
CA GLU A 40 8.67 2.65 22.15
C GLU A 40 7.95 1.35 22.50
N ALA A 41 7.22 1.32 23.63
CA ALA A 41 6.44 0.14 24.01
C ALA A 41 5.37 -0.21 22.98
N LEU A 42 4.68 0.80 22.44
CA LEU A 42 3.66 0.62 21.40
C LEU A 42 4.26 0.09 20.08
N LEU A 43 5.42 0.61 19.71
CA LEU A 43 6.15 0.16 18.50
C LEU A 43 6.65 -1.27 18.66
N LEU A 44 7.21 -1.60 19.82
CA LEU A 44 7.63 -2.96 20.17
C LEU A 44 6.44 -3.92 20.17
N GLU A 45 5.30 -3.52 20.74
CA GLU A 45 4.06 -4.31 20.70
C GLU A 45 3.62 -4.62 19.27
N ALA A 46 3.61 -3.61 18.39
CA ALA A 46 3.27 -3.80 16.97
C ALA A 46 4.21 -4.81 16.29
N ASN A 47 5.52 -4.70 16.53
CA ASN A 47 6.52 -5.62 15.99
C ASN A 47 6.34 -7.06 16.51
N LEU A 48 6.12 -7.23 17.82
CA LEU A 48 5.88 -8.54 18.43
C LEU A 48 4.59 -9.19 17.91
N ILE A 49 3.51 -8.41 17.74
CA ILE A 49 2.27 -8.92 17.17
C ILE A 49 2.49 -9.39 15.74
N LYS A 50 3.22 -8.64 14.91
CA LYS A 50 3.51 -9.05 13.54
C LYS A 50 4.36 -10.31 13.48
N ARG A 51 5.37 -10.42 14.34
CA ARG A 51 6.31 -11.56 14.39
C ARG A 51 5.64 -12.82 14.92
N LEU A 52 4.93 -12.72 16.04
CA LEU A 52 4.40 -13.87 16.77
C LEU A 52 2.96 -14.21 16.39
N ARG A 53 2.21 -13.26 15.81
CA ARG A 53 0.78 -13.40 15.45
C ARG A 53 -0.07 -14.04 16.55
N PRO A 54 -0.01 -13.51 17.79
CA PRO A 54 -0.67 -14.13 18.93
C PRO A 54 -2.19 -14.19 18.76
N ARG A 55 -2.78 -15.33 19.14
CA ARG A 55 -4.21 -15.66 18.97
C ARG A 55 -5.16 -14.61 19.55
N TYR A 56 -4.75 -13.99 20.65
CA TYR A 56 -5.57 -13.05 21.41
C TYR A 56 -5.31 -11.59 21.03
N ASN A 57 -4.61 -11.30 19.94
CA ASN A 57 -4.41 -9.92 19.47
C ASN A 57 -5.17 -9.65 18.17
N VAL A 58 -5.31 -8.37 17.86
CA VAL A 58 -5.69 -7.93 16.51
C VAL A 58 -4.47 -8.16 15.62
N VAL A 59 -4.59 -8.96 14.56
CA VAL A 59 -3.47 -9.34 13.69
C VAL A 59 -3.74 -8.91 12.25
N LEU A 60 -2.84 -8.07 11.71
CA LEU A 60 -2.86 -7.71 10.30
C LEU A 60 -2.13 -8.77 9.46
N ARG A 61 -2.87 -9.65 8.77
CA ARG A 61 -2.29 -10.73 7.94
C ARG A 61 -1.68 -10.27 6.60
N ASP A 62 -2.21 -9.20 6.00
CA ASP A 62 -1.77 -8.70 4.70
C ASP A 62 -0.92 -7.44 4.89
N ASP A 63 0.39 -7.65 5.03
CA ASP A 63 1.39 -6.62 5.26
C ASP A 63 2.22 -6.30 4.01
N LYS A 64 1.79 -6.78 2.83
CA LYS A 64 2.54 -6.62 1.56
C LYS A 64 3.04 -5.19 1.43
N SER A 65 4.34 -5.04 1.21
CA SER A 65 4.96 -3.74 0.98
C SER A 65 4.24 -3.03 -0.16
N HIS A 66 3.81 -1.80 0.12
CA HIS A 66 3.16 -0.98 -0.88
C HIS A 66 4.15 -0.65 -1.98
N PRO A 67 3.72 -0.70 -3.25
CA PRO A 67 4.57 -0.30 -4.34
C PRO A 67 4.74 1.23 -4.36
N TYR A 68 5.91 1.64 -4.81
CA TYR A 68 6.32 3.03 -5.00
C TYR A 68 6.73 3.24 -6.45
N ILE A 69 6.79 4.50 -6.87
CA ILE A 69 7.55 4.93 -8.04
C ILE A 69 8.90 5.41 -7.53
N LEU A 70 9.98 4.87 -8.10
CA LEU A 70 11.36 5.27 -7.81
C LEU A 70 11.89 6.02 -9.02
N LEU A 71 12.33 7.26 -8.79
CA LEU A 71 13.20 8.01 -9.67
C LEU A 71 14.64 7.74 -9.23
N SER A 72 15.39 6.95 -9.99
CA SER A 72 16.71 6.48 -9.57
C SER A 72 17.75 7.60 -9.56
N GLY A 73 18.66 7.60 -8.59
CA GLY A 73 19.79 8.55 -8.51
C GLY A 73 21.17 7.93 -8.74
N GLU A 74 21.26 6.65 -9.08
CA GLU A 74 22.55 5.93 -9.19
C GLU A 74 23.25 6.13 -10.54
N HIS A 75 22.50 6.47 -11.58
CA HIS A 75 23.00 6.62 -12.93
C HIS A 75 22.78 8.06 -13.42
N ALA A 76 23.70 8.54 -14.24
CA ALA A 76 23.59 9.79 -15.00
C ALA A 76 22.21 10.00 -15.66
N TRP A 77 21.59 8.93 -16.18
CA TRP A 77 20.30 9.01 -16.84
C TRP A 77 19.27 8.36 -15.93
N ALA A 78 18.68 9.17 -15.06
CA ALA A 78 17.70 8.71 -14.08
C ALA A 78 16.55 7.95 -14.74
N ARG A 79 16.21 6.77 -14.24
CA ARG A 79 15.07 5.97 -14.72
C ARG A 79 13.89 6.06 -13.77
N LEU A 80 12.70 5.94 -14.34
CA LEU A 80 11.45 5.91 -13.61
C LEU A 80 10.90 4.49 -13.54
N ILE A 81 10.94 3.86 -12.36
CA ILE A 81 10.57 2.44 -12.21
C ILE A 81 9.63 2.20 -11.04
N LYS A 82 8.87 1.12 -11.12
CA LYS A 82 8.14 0.60 -9.96
C LYS A 82 9.14 -0.03 -8.98
N HIS A 83 9.03 0.33 -7.71
CA HIS A 83 9.77 -0.28 -6.62
C HIS A 83 8.83 -0.93 -5.60
N ARG A 84 9.27 -2.05 -5.01
CA ARG A 84 8.59 -2.70 -3.89
C ARG A 84 9.63 -3.28 -2.93
N GLY A 85 9.40 -3.15 -1.62
CA GLY A 85 10.31 -3.65 -0.58
C GLY A 85 11.11 -2.52 0.08
N ALA A 86 12.21 -2.89 0.74
CA ALA A 86 13.10 -1.95 1.43
C ALA A 86 13.64 -0.88 0.47
N ARG A 87 13.83 0.34 0.97
CA ARG A 87 14.35 1.48 0.19
C ARG A 87 15.88 1.44 0.12
N SER A 88 16.43 0.37 -0.44
CA SER A 88 17.88 0.14 -0.53
C SER A 88 18.55 0.78 -1.76
N ARG A 89 17.78 1.11 -2.80
CA ARG A 89 18.29 1.75 -4.01
C ARG A 89 18.35 3.27 -3.83
N LYS A 90 19.40 3.93 -4.30
CA LYS A 90 19.50 5.38 -4.19
C LYS A 90 18.53 6.06 -5.17
N GLY A 91 17.84 7.08 -4.69
CA GLY A 91 16.90 7.87 -5.47
C GLY A 91 15.71 8.35 -4.66
N GLU A 92 14.74 8.91 -5.38
CA GLU A 92 13.56 9.53 -4.79
C GLU A 92 12.35 8.58 -4.91
N TYR A 93 11.67 8.35 -3.79
CA TYR A 93 10.56 7.41 -3.70
C TYR A 93 9.23 8.14 -3.56
N PHE A 94 8.36 7.98 -4.54
CA PHE A 94 7.02 8.57 -4.58
C PHE A 94 5.96 7.50 -4.31
N GLY A 95 5.12 7.74 -3.31
CA GLY A 95 4.16 6.76 -2.83
C GLY A 95 3.87 6.91 -1.33
N PRO A 96 3.32 5.87 -0.68
CA PRO A 96 2.94 4.56 -1.22
C PRO A 96 1.71 4.61 -2.13
N PHE A 97 1.60 3.65 -3.04
CA PHE A 97 0.38 3.41 -3.82
C PHE A 97 -0.40 2.22 -3.25
N ALA A 98 -1.72 2.23 -3.46
CA ALA A 98 -2.56 1.16 -2.92
C ALA A 98 -2.31 -0.22 -3.54
N SER A 99 -1.97 -0.26 -4.84
CA SER A 99 -1.78 -1.52 -5.57
C SER A 99 -0.74 -1.39 -6.68
N ALA A 100 -0.24 -2.55 -7.14
CA ALA A 100 0.66 -2.58 -8.30
C ALA A 100 -0.04 -2.09 -9.57
N GLY A 101 -1.36 -2.30 -9.68
CA GLY A 101 -2.17 -1.77 -10.79
C GLY A 101 -2.22 -0.24 -10.77
N ALA A 102 -2.40 0.37 -9.60
CA ALA A 102 -2.36 1.83 -9.44
C ALA A 102 -1.01 2.39 -9.88
N VAL A 103 0.11 1.81 -9.41
CA VAL A 103 1.46 2.22 -9.82
C VAL A 103 1.68 2.08 -11.32
N ASN A 104 1.30 0.95 -11.91
CA ASN A 104 1.49 0.73 -13.34
C ASN A 104 0.69 1.74 -14.18
N ARG A 105 -0.54 2.08 -13.79
CA ARG A 105 -1.34 3.12 -14.48
C ARG A 105 -0.66 4.48 -14.41
N THR A 106 -0.22 4.90 -13.21
CA THR A 106 0.48 6.17 -13.03
C THR A 106 1.80 6.19 -13.79
N LEU A 107 2.62 5.13 -13.75
CA LEU A 107 3.85 5.02 -14.53
C LEU A 107 3.61 5.12 -16.03
N ASN A 108 2.60 4.43 -16.56
CA ASN A 108 2.27 4.48 -17.99
C ASN A 108 1.89 5.88 -18.45
N ALA A 109 1.17 6.63 -17.61
CA ALA A 109 0.81 8.00 -17.91
C ALA A 109 2.01 8.95 -17.75
N LEU A 110 2.85 8.77 -16.71
CA LEU A 110 4.08 9.53 -16.54
C LEU A 110 5.05 9.34 -17.71
N GLN A 111 5.19 8.13 -18.26
CA GLN A 111 6.02 7.89 -19.43
C GLN A 111 5.59 8.69 -20.67
N ARG A 112 4.30 9.04 -20.79
CA ARG A 112 3.78 9.88 -21.88
C ARG A 112 4.01 11.36 -21.60
N ALA A 113 3.85 11.78 -20.34
CA ALA A 113 4.04 13.18 -19.94
C ALA A 113 5.53 13.57 -19.80
N PHE A 114 6.36 12.64 -19.35
CA PHE A 114 7.79 12.78 -19.11
C PHE A 114 8.49 11.52 -19.64
N PRO A 115 8.97 11.55 -20.90
CA PRO A 115 9.53 10.37 -21.56
C PRO A 115 10.92 9.97 -21.03
N LEU A 116 11.00 9.62 -19.75
CA LEU A 116 12.19 9.09 -19.10
C LEU A 116 12.39 7.60 -19.40
N ARG A 117 13.64 7.15 -19.35
CA ARG A 117 13.96 5.73 -19.55
C ARG A 117 13.40 4.86 -18.41
N THR A 118 13.09 3.60 -18.73
CA THR A 118 12.65 2.59 -17.75
C THR A 118 13.46 1.28 -17.80
N CYS A 119 14.35 1.16 -18.79
CA CYS A 119 15.23 0.01 -18.95
C CYS A 119 16.21 -0.16 -17.78
N SER A 120 16.77 -1.37 -17.65
CA SER A 120 17.90 -1.61 -16.75
C SER A 120 19.18 -1.00 -17.31
N ASP A 121 20.14 -0.74 -16.43
CA ASP A 121 21.41 -0.09 -16.81
C ASP A 121 22.24 -0.99 -17.73
N SER A 122 22.15 -2.31 -17.55
CA SER A 122 22.71 -3.30 -18.49
C SER A 122 22.07 -3.19 -19.87
N VAL A 123 20.74 -3.13 -19.95
CA VAL A 123 20.04 -2.96 -21.24
C VAL A 123 20.30 -1.58 -21.82
N PHE A 124 20.52 -0.55 -21.00
CA PHE A 124 20.85 0.79 -21.47
C PHE A 124 22.22 0.81 -22.16
N SER A 125 23.24 0.24 -21.50
CA SER A 125 24.63 0.27 -21.97
C SER A 125 24.85 -0.61 -23.21
N SER A 126 24.01 -1.62 -23.43
CA SER A 126 24.14 -2.55 -24.55
C SER A 126 23.39 -2.12 -25.83
N ARG A 127 22.79 -0.92 -25.86
CA ARG A 127 21.93 -0.48 -26.98
C ARG A 127 22.73 0.23 -28.04
N THR A 128 22.59 -0.25 -29.27
CA THR A 128 23.10 0.41 -30.49
C THR A 128 22.01 1.08 -31.31
N ARG A 129 20.73 0.78 -31.03
CA ARG A 129 19.56 1.36 -31.71
C ARG A 129 18.44 1.66 -30.72
N PRO A 130 17.59 2.68 -31.00
CA PRO A 130 16.47 3.02 -30.12
C PRO A 130 15.49 1.85 -30.00
N CYS A 131 14.89 1.70 -28.82
CA CYS A 131 13.95 0.63 -28.54
C CYS A 131 12.49 1.04 -28.83
N LEU A 132 11.58 0.08 -28.72
CA LEU A 132 10.14 0.31 -28.90
C LEU A 132 9.61 1.48 -28.05
N GLN A 133 10.12 1.67 -26.82
CA GLN A 133 9.66 2.77 -25.95
C GLN A 133 9.91 4.15 -26.57
N TYR A 134 11.00 4.33 -27.32
CA TYR A 134 11.25 5.55 -28.07
C TYR A 134 10.28 5.69 -29.24
N GLN A 135 10.10 4.63 -30.03
CA GLN A 135 9.21 4.62 -31.20
C GLN A 135 7.76 4.97 -30.83
N ILE A 136 7.30 4.55 -29.65
CA ILE A 136 5.97 4.89 -29.12
C ILE A 136 5.94 6.16 -28.27
N LYS A 137 7.00 6.99 -28.34
CA LYS A 137 7.13 8.30 -27.67
C LYS A 137 7.00 8.26 -26.14
N ARG A 138 7.61 7.24 -25.51
CA ARG A 138 7.65 7.05 -24.04
C ARG A 138 9.04 7.15 -23.42
N CYS A 139 10.06 7.33 -24.25
CA CYS A 139 11.45 7.47 -23.86
C CYS A 139 12.11 8.39 -24.88
N THR A 140 13.03 9.26 -24.47
CA THR A 140 13.83 10.12 -25.37
C THR A 140 15.10 9.46 -25.91
N ALA A 141 15.25 8.15 -25.70
CA ALA A 141 16.38 7.34 -26.14
C ALA A 141 17.79 7.91 -25.79
N PRO A 142 18.06 8.27 -24.52
CA PRO A 142 19.40 8.69 -24.09
C PRO A 142 20.48 7.59 -24.22
N CYS A 143 20.08 6.34 -24.52
CA CYS A 143 21.02 5.23 -24.72
C CYS A 143 21.73 5.24 -26.08
N VAL A 144 21.28 6.10 -27.00
CA VAL A 144 21.85 6.28 -28.34
C VAL A 144 22.01 7.76 -28.66
N ASP A 145 22.16 8.59 -27.61
CA ASP A 145 22.47 10.03 -27.69
C ASP A 145 21.47 10.90 -28.48
N TYR A 146 20.20 10.49 -28.53
CA TYR A 146 19.13 11.26 -29.18
C TYR A 146 18.61 12.45 -28.36
N ILE A 147 19.12 12.64 -27.14
CA ILE A 147 18.80 13.77 -26.26
C ILE A 147 20.07 14.20 -25.53
N SER A 148 20.23 15.51 -25.35
CA SER A 148 21.29 16.07 -24.53
C SER A 148 21.12 15.69 -23.05
N ARG A 149 22.20 15.79 -22.27
CA ARG A 149 22.11 15.50 -20.84
C ARG A 149 21.27 16.57 -20.13
N GLU A 150 21.43 17.81 -20.55
CA GLU A 150 20.78 18.99 -20.01
C GLU A 150 19.25 18.90 -20.18
N ASP A 151 18.79 18.54 -21.39
CA ASP A 151 17.36 18.40 -21.68
C ASP A 151 16.74 17.22 -20.91
N TYR A 152 17.48 16.14 -20.75
CA TYR A 152 17.00 15.00 -19.96
C TYR A 152 16.90 15.34 -18.47
N ASP A 153 17.89 16.05 -17.92
CA ASP A 153 17.87 16.50 -16.53
C ASP A 153 16.71 17.49 -16.29
N CYS A 154 16.34 18.29 -17.29
CA CYS A 154 15.11 19.10 -17.27
C CYS A 154 13.85 18.22 -17.16
N LEU A 155 13.71 17.16 -17.97
CA LEU A 155 12.60 16.20 -17.85
C LEU A 155 12.56 15.51 -16.48
N VAL A 156 13.72 15.19 -15.92
CA VAL A 156 13.84 14.61 -14.57
C VAL A 156 13.34 15.61 -13.52
N GLY A 157 13.72 16.89 -13.64
CA GLY A 157 13.23 17.98 -12.80
C GLY A 157 11.72 18.15 -12.87
N GLU A 158 11.14 18.20 -14.07
CA GLU A 158 9.69 18.29 -14.27
C GLU A 158 8.94 17.09 -13.68
N THR A 159 9.50 15.87 -13.84
CA THR A 159 8.94 14.64 -13.25
C THR A 159 8.93 14.72 -11.72
N ARG A 160 10.03 15.18 -11.12
CA ARG A 160 10.16 15.37 -9.67
C ARG A 160 9.15 16.40 -9.17
N ASP A 161 9.05 17.54 -9.84
CA ASP A 161 8.11 18.60 -9.50
C ASP A 161 6.67 18.10 -9.53
N PHE A 162 6.28 17.40 -10.60
CA PHE A 162 4.95 16.81 -10.71
C PHE A 162 4.66 15.82 -9.58
N LEU A 163 5.55 14.87 -9.34
CA LEU A 163 5.36 13.82 -8.33
C LEU A 163 5.42 14.33 -6.88
N SER A 164 6.04 15.49 -6.66
CA SER A 164 6.07 16.18 -5.36
C SER A 164 4.84 17.07 -5.10
N GLY A 165 3.88 17.12 -6.03
CA GLY A 165 2.66 17.90 -5.90
C GLY A 165 2.68 19.28 -6.58
N ARG A 166 3.80 19.70 -7.19
CA ARG A 166 3.91 20.96 -7.95
C ARG A 166 3.33 20.84 -9.37
N SER A 167 2.23 20.12 -9.50
CA SER A 167 1.65 19.76 -10.82
C SER A 167 1.12 20.96 -11.59
N ALA A 168 0.52 21.96 -10.94
CA ALA A 168 0.00 23.17 -11.58
C ALA A 168 1.13 23.95 -12.29
N LYS A 169 2.24 24.19 -11.58
CA LYS A 169 3.43 24.87 -12.12
C LYS A 169 3.99 24.16 -13.37
N VAL A 170 4.05 22.83 -13.33
CA VAL A 170 4.54 22.04 -14.49
C VAL A 170 3.58 22.14 -15.66
N SER A 171 2.27 22.05 -15.43
CA SER A 171 1.26 22.18 -16.49
C SER A 171 1.26 23.57 -17.12
N GLU A 172 1.36 24.63 -16.33
CA GLU A 172 1.45 26.02 -16.81
C GLU A 172 2.71 26.23 -17.66
N GLY A 173 3.88 25.79 -17.18
CA GLY A 173 5.12 25.89 -17.93
C GLY A 173 5.10 25.12 -19.26
N LEU A 174 4.44 23.97 -19.32
CA LEU A 174 4.24 23.23 -20.58
C LEU A 174 3.29 23.97 -21.53
N ALA A 175 2.23 24.59 -21.02
CA ALA A 175 1.28 25.35 -21.82
C ALA A 175 1.94 26.60 -22.43
N GLU A 176 2.74 27.33 -21.65
CA GLU A 176 3.50 28.48 -22.15
C GLU A 176 4.50 28.10 -23.24
N ARG A 177 5.22 26.98 -23.07
CA ARG A 177 6.14 26.46 -24.08
C ARG A 177 5.41 26.02 -25.35
N MET A 178 4.22 25.42 -25.18
CA MET A 178 3.38 25.01 -26.31
C MET A 178 2.90 26.22 -27.10
N SER A 179 2.46 27.28 -26.41
CA SER A 179 2.06 28.54 -27.06
C SER A 179 3.22 29.13 -27.84
N ARG A 180 4.39 29.29 -27.21
CA ARG A 180 5.59 29.83 -27.87
C ARG A 180 6.01 29.04 -29.10
N ALA A 181 5.96 27.71 -29.03
CA ALA A 181 6.24 26.85 -30.19
C ALA A 181 5.21 27.06 -31.31
N SER A 182 3.93 27.19 -30.97
CA SER A 182 2.87 27.50 -31.94
C SER A 182 3.06 28.88 -32.58
N ASP A 183 3.39 29.90 -31.79
CA ASP A 183 3.65 31.26 -32.26
C ASP A 183 4.88 31.31 -33.19
N SER A 184 5.86 30.44 -32.95
CA SER A 184 7.07 30.27 -33.77
C SER A 184 6.88 29.31 -34.95
N LEU A 185 5.65 28.84 -35.21
CA LEU A 185 5.29 27.89 -36.27
C LEU A 185 5.95 26.49 -36.15
N GLU A 186 6.43 26.12 -34.96
CA GLU A 186 7.00 24.81 -34.65
C GLU A 186 5.90 23.80 -34.24
N PHE A 187 5.06 23.41 -35.19
CA PHE A 187 3.87 22.59 -34.91
C PHE A 187 4.18 21.18 -34.37
N GLU A 188 5.33 20.60 -34.73
CA GLU A 188 5.75 19.30 -34.20
C GLU A 188 6.03 19.37 -32.69
N THR A 189 6.81 20.38 -32.27
CA THR A 189 7.10 20.67 -30.86
C THR A 189 5.82 20.97 -30.09
N ALA A 190 4.95 21.82 -30.64
CA ALA A 190 3.67 22.16 -30.02
C ALA A 190 2.77 20.92 -29.86
N SER A 191 2.72 20.03 -30.85
CA SER A 191 1.97 18.77 -30.78
C SER A 191 2.47 17.84 -29.68
N VAL A 192 3.80 17.70 -29.53
CA VAL A 192 4.41 16.92 -28.44
C VAL A 192 4.05 17.51 -27.08
N LEU A 193 4.17 18.83 -26.90
CA LEU A 193 3.84 19.50 -25.63
C LEU A 193 2.35 19.36 -25.29
N ARG A 194 1.46 19.50 -26.27
CA ARG A 194 0.02 19.27 -26.10
C ARG A 194 -0.28 17.84 -25.63
N ASP A 195 0.36 16.84 -26.24
CA ASP A 195 0.15 15.44 -25.88
C ASP A 195 0.65 15.16 -24.45
N ARG A 196 1.74 15.80 -24.01
CA ARG A 196 2.22 15.77 -22.63
C ARG A 196 1.21 16.39 -21.66
N ILE A 197 0.65 17.57 -21.97
CA ILE A 197 -0.39 18.24 -21.16
C ILE A 197 -1.61 17.33 -21.01
N ARG A 198 -2.06 16.69 -22.10
CA ARG A 198 -3.18 15.73 -22.07
C ARG A 198 -2.88 14.52 -21.17
N ALA A 199 -1.65 14.00 -21.22
CA ALA A 199 -1.24 12.91 -20.34
C ALA A 199 -1.26 13.32 -18.86
N LEU A 200 -0.84 14.54 -18.53
CA LEU A 200 -0.92 15.09 -17.16
C LEU A 200 -2.36 15.24 -16.68
N ALA A 201 -3.23 15.83 -17.52
CA ALA A 201 -4.63 15.99 -17.22
C ALA A 201 -5.32 14.63 -16.96
N HIS A 202 -4.94 13.58 -17.69
CA HIS A 202 -5.46 12.23 -17.49
C HIS A 202 -5.07 11.64 -16.13
N ILE A 203 -3.84 11.89 -15.65
CA ILE A 203 -3.39 11.48 -14.31
C ILE A 203 -4.23 12.17 -13.23
N GLN A 204 -4.47 13.47 -13.40
CA GLN A 204 -5.24 14.26 -12.44
C GLN A 204 -6.73 13.89 -12.43
N SER A 205 -7.33 13.63 -13.60
CA SER A 205 -8.76 13.31 -13.72
C SER A 205 -9.13 11.94 -13.16
N HIS A 206 -8.25 10.95 -13.30
CA HIS A 206 -8.46 9.58 -12.77
C HIS A 206 -8.39 9.49 -11.25
N GLN A 207 -8.03 10.58 -10.56
CA GLN A 207 -7.89 10.59 -9.11
C GLN A 207 -9.17 10.94 -8.36
N GLY A 208 -10.24 11.35 -9.06
CA GLY A 208 -11.66 11.40 -8.62
C GLY A 208 -11.99 12.22 -7.36
N ILE A 209 -10.99 12.63 -6.60
CA ILE A 209 -11.07 13.14 -5.24
C ILE A 209 -9.77 13.94 -4.98
N ASN A 210 -9.36 14.84 -5.88
CA ASN A 210 -8.26 15.75 -5.58
C ASN A 210 -8.79 16.86 -4.68
N VAL A 211 -8.66 16.65 -3.37
CA VAL A 211 -9.08 17.63 -2.39
C VAL A 211 -7.92 18.59 -2.15
N ARG A 212 -8.07 19.83 -2.64
CA ARG A 212 -7.09 20.90 -2.48
C ARG A 212 -6.68 21.12 -1.01
N SER A 213 -7.54 20.76 -0.05
CA SER A 213 -7.28 20.89 1.40
C SER A 213 -6.45 19.75 2.03
N ILE A 214 -6.04 18.74 1.25
CA ILE A 214 -5.21 17.62 1.74
C ILE A 214 -3.94 17.48 0.89
N ASP A 215 -2.82 17.91 1.44
CA ASP A 215 -1.51 17.73 0.81
C ASP A 215 -1.00 16.28 0.98
N ASN A 216 -0.60 15.92 2.21
CA ASN A 216 -0.04 14.61 2.53
C ASN A 216 -0.80 13.99 3.70
N ALA A 217 -1.73 13.07 3.39
CA ALA A 217 -2.50 12.37 4.40
C ALA A 217 -2.84 10.93 4.01
N ASP A 218 -3.10 10.09 5.00
CA ASP A 218 -3.75 8.80 4.79
C ASP A 218 -5.13 8.85 5.45
N VAL A 219 -6.18 8.46 4.70
CA VAL A 219 -7.54 8.36 5.23
C VAL A 219 -7.80 6.90 5.60
N ILE A 220 -8.04 6.64 6.89
CA ILE A 220 -8.24 5.31 7.45
C ILE A 220 -9.67 5.24 7.97
N ALA A 221 -10.50 4.47 7.28
CA ALA A 221 -11.90 4.28 7.61
C ALA A 221 -12.20 2.83 7.97
N VAL A 222 -13.13 2.62 8.89
CA VAL A 222 -13.52 1.31 9.40
C VAL A 222 -15.02 1.11 9.24
N ASP A 223 -15.40 -0.09 8.81
CA ASP A 223 -16.77 -0.61 8.88
C ASP A 223 -16.71 -2.03 9.48
N GLN A 224 -17.70 -2.38 10.30
CA GLN A 224 -17.76 -3.65 11.01
C GLN A 224 -19.14 -4.27 10.88
N GLN A 225 -19.20 -5.54 10.45
CA GLN A 225 -20.43 -6.29 10.21
C GLN A 225 -20.21 -7.77 10.51
N ALA A 226 -21.19 -8.43 11.11
CA ALA A 226 -21.17 -9.87 11.40
C ALA A 226 -19.87 -10.36 12.12
N GLY A 227 -19.33 -9.53 13.02
CA GLY A 227 -18.09 -9.83 13.76
C GLY A 227 -16.80 -9.78 12.93
N GLN A 228 -16.86 -9.29 11.68
CA GLN A 228 -15.70 -8.99 10.84
C GLN A 228 -15.51 -7.49 10.69
N THR A 229 -14.25 -7.05 10.60
CA THR A 229 -13.90 -5.64 10.40
C THR A 229 -13.18 -5.46 9.07
N CYS A 230 -13.57 -4.43 8.33
CA CYS A 230 -12.84 -3.94 7.17
C CYS A 230 -12.24 -2.58 7.51
N VAL A 231 -10.93 -2.45 7.32
CA VAL A 231 -10.21 -1.18 7.42
C VAL A 231 -9.76 -0.76 6.03
N GLN A 232 -10.32 0.33 5.55
CA GLN A 232 -10.01 0.91 4.25
C GLN A 232 -9.00 2.05 4.41
N VAL A 233 -7.89 1.97 3.68
CA VAL A 233 -6.85 3.01 3.67
C VAL A 233 -6.77 3.65 2.30
N PHE A 234 -6.89 4.98 2.23
CA PHE A 234 -6.60 5.79 1.04
C PHE A 234 -5.30 6.56 1.24
N PHE A 235 -4.49 6.66 0.19
CA PHE A 235 -3.20 7.32 0.23
C PHE A 235 -3.25 8.63 -0.54
N PHE A 236 -3.06 9.77 0.13
CA PHE A 236 -2.99 11.09 -0.51
C PHE A 236 -1.59 11.68 -0.40
N ARG A 237 -0.98 12.02 -1.54
CA ARG A 237 0.35 12.65 -1.60
C ARG A 237 0.31 13.81 -2.57
N GLY A 238 0.77 14.99 -2.14
CA GLY A 238 0.77 16.20 -2.98
C GLY A 238 -0.61 16.59 -3.53
N GLY A 239 -1.70 16.37 -2.77
CA GLY A 239 -3.06 16.64 -3.26
C GLY A 239 -3.70 15.51 -4.07
N SER A 240 -2.93 14.46 -4.40
CA SER A 240 -3.32 13.41 -5.32
C SER A 240 -3.64 12.09 -4.62
N ASN A 241 -4.73 11.44 -5.03
CA ASN A 241 -5.11 10.11 -4.55
C ASN A 241 -4.30 9.00 -5.26
N PHE A 242 -3.46 8.28 -4.51
CA PHE A 242 -2.64 7.15 -4.99
C PHE A 242 -3.36 5.80 -4.86
N GLY A 243 -4.68 5.85 -4.69
CA GLY A 243 -5.60 4.73 -4.61
C GLY A 243 -5.93 4.32 -3.18
N ASN A 244 -6.71 3.25 -3.08
CA ASN A 244 -7.24 2.74 -1.82
C ASN A 244 -7.05 1.22 -1.69
N ARG A 245 -6.90 0.74 -0.45
CA ARG A 245 -6.76 -0.69 -0.15
C ARG A 245 -7.61 -1.08 1.06
N ALA A 246 -8.35 -2.18 0.90
CA ALA A 246 -9.07 -2.82 1.99
C ALA A 246 -8.16 -3.78 2.74
N HIS A 247 -8.21 -3.72 4.07
CA HIS A 247 -7.53 -4.62 4.99
C HIS A 247 -8.57 -5.28 5.90
N PHE A 248 -8.31 -6.54 6.23
CA PHE A 248 -9.24 -7.33 7.05
C PHE A 248 -8.44 -7.91 8.22
N PRO A 249 -8.23 -7.12 9.29
CA PRO A 249 -7.50 -7.58 10.46
C PRO A 249 -8.25 -8.74 11.11
N MET A 250 -7.50 -9.74 11.55
CA MET A 250 -8.06 -10.79 12.38
C MET A 250 -8.21 -10.30 13.80
N HIS A 251 -9.35 -10.57 14.40
CA HIS A 251 -9.61 -10.32 15.81
C HIS A 251 -10.73 -11.24 16.28
N HIS A 252 -10.99 -11.26 17.58
CA HIS A 252 -12.15 -11.95 18.13
C HIS A 252 -13.45 -11.26 17.67
N ARG A 253 -14.53 -12.03 17.43
CA ARG A 253 -15.79 -11.53 16.84
C ARG A 253 -16.42 -10.37 17.62
N GLY A 254 -16.32 -10.35 18.95
CA GLY A 254 -16.87 -9.29 19.80
C GLY A 254 -15.99 -8.05 19.98
N ALA A 255 -14.86 -7.93 19.28
CA ALA A 255 -13.98 -6.77 19.42
C ALA A 255 -14.67 -5.50 18.89
N LYS A 256 -14.52 -4.38 19.60
CA LYS A 256 -15.05 -3.08 19.18
C LYS A 256 -14.14 -2.42 18.15
N ILE A 257 -14.68 -1.51 17.32
CA ILE A 257 -13.89 -0.76 16.32
C ILE A 257 -12.65 -0.08 16.95
N VAL A 258 -12.82 0.55 18.11
CA VAL A 258 -11.74 1.25 18.82
C VAL A 258 -10.59 0.30 19.21
N GLU A 259 -10.93 -0.93 19.61
CA GLU A 259 -9.97 -1.99 19.96
C GLU A 259 -9.23 -2.54 18.73
N VAL A 260 -9.77 -2.35 17.52
CA VAL A 260 -9.17 -2.81 16.26
C VAL A 260 -8.33 -1.72 15.61
N LEU A 261 -8.83 -0.48 15.56
CA LEU A 261 -8.23 0.60 14.79
C LEU A 261 -6.87 1.04 15.34
N GLY A 262 -6.71 1.18 16.66
CA GLY A 262 -5.42 1.54 17.27
C GLY A 262 -4.30 0.52 16.95
N PRO A 263 -4.48 -0.77 17.30
CA PRO A 263 -3.53 -1.81 16.95
C PRO A 263 -3.29 -1.97 15.45
N PHE A 264 -4.31 -1.73 14.63
CA PHE A 264 -4.17 -1.70 13.18
C PHE A 264 -3.20 -0.60 12.74
N ILE A 265 -3.35 0.64 13.23
CA ILE A 265 -2.47 1.76 12.86
C ILE A 265 -1.01 1.45 13.25
N GLY A 266 -0.78 0.95 14.47
CA GLY A 266 0.56 0.58 14.93
C GLY A 266 1.21 -0.48 14.03
N GLN A 267 0.51 -1.57 13.75
CA GLN A 267 0.99 -2.62 12.83
C GLN A 267 1.13 -2.14 11.39
N PHE A 268 0.24 -1.26 10.93
CA PHE A 268 0.23 -0.76 9.56
C PHE A 268 1.43 0.12 9.27
N TYR A 269 1.85 0.97 10.22
CA TYR A 269 3.01 1.85 10.07
C TYR A 269 4.31 1.27 10.61
N GLU A 270 4.32 0.06 11.15
CA GLU A 270 5.55 -0.60 11.56
C GLU A 270 6.52 -0.77 10.36
N GLY A 271 7.68 -0.12 10.45
CA GLY A 271 8.68 -0.09 9.38
C GLY A 271 8.27 0.75 8.16
N ARG A 272 7.25 1.60 8.28
CA ARG A 272 6.78 2.49 7.22
C ARG A 272 6.80 3.95 7.69
N ARG A 273 7.08 4.88 6.77
CA ARG A 273 7.00 6.30 7.06
C ARG A 273 5.54 6.78 7.00
N PRO A 274 4.96 7.28 8.10
CA PRO A 274 3.62 7.86 8.08
C PRO A 274 3.60 9.22 7.34
N PRO A 275 2.43 9.65 6.82
CA PRO A 275 2.25 11.01 6.30
C PRO A 275 2.08 12.02 7.44
N LYS A 276 2.08 13.31 7.10
CA LYS A 276 1.85 14.42 8.04
C LYS A 276 0.51 14.34 8.78
N GLN A 277 -0.51 13.74 8.16
CA GLN A 277 -1.85 13.65 8.74
C GLN A 277 -2.48 12.27 8.53
N LEU A 278 -3.07 11.71 9.58
CA LEU A 278 -3.98 10.58 9.52
C LEU A 278 -5.40 11.07 9.76
N LEU A 279 -6.31 10.79 8.83
CA LEU A 279 -7.73 11.10 8.96
C LEU A 279 -8.49 9.83 9.28
N LEU A 280 -9.07 9.73 10.47
CA LEU A 280 -9.73 8.53 10.95
C LEU A 280 -11.26 8.66 10.91
N SER A 281 -11.95 7.55 10.66
CA SER A 281 -13.42 7.51 10.78
C SER A 281 -13.95 7.37 12.19
N HIS A 282 -13.14 6.84 13.11
CA HIS A 282 -13.49 6.67 14.51
C HIS A 282 -12.33 7.14 15.40
N ASP A 283 -12.66 7.51 16.63
CA ASP A 283 -11.65 7.81 17.65
C ASP A 283 -10.86 6.54 18.01
N VAL A 284 -9.62 6.74 18.45
CA VAL A 284 -8.73 5.69 18.94
C VAL A 284 -8.34 6.00 20.38
N GLU A 285 -8.16 4.95 21.17
CA GLU A 285 -7.62 5.11 22.52
C GLU A 285 -6.20 5.66 22.45
N ARG A 286 -5.90 6.65 23.30
CA ARG A 286 -4.57 7.26 23.42
C ARG A 286 -4.00 7.72 22.07
N ALA A 287 -4.77 8.54 21.34
CA ALA A 287 -4.33 9.13 20.08
C ALA A 287 -3.01 9.92 20.21
N ASP A 288 -2.78 10.56 21.37
CA ASP A 288 -1.53 11.21 21.76
C ASP A 288 -0.32 10.27 21.67
N LEU A 289 -0.47 9.04 22.18
CA LEU A 289 0.58 8.04 22.19
C LEU A 289 0.85 7.48 20.79
N ILE A 290 -0.21 7.33 19.98
CA ILE A 290 -0.08 6.92 18.58
C ILE A 290 0.67 8.00 17.80
N GLU A 291 0.35 9.28 17.98
CA GLU A 291 1.09 10.39 17.38
C GLU A 291 2.57 10.36 17.77
N GLU A 292 2.88 10.21 19.07
CA GLU A 292 4.25 10.12 19.58
C GLU A 292 5.03 8.95 18.94
N ALA A 293 4.44 7.76 18.90
CA ALA A 293 5.04 6.58 18.29
C ALA A 293 5.28 6.74 16.78
N LEU A 294 4.36 7.38 16.06
CA LEU A 294 4.51 7.66 14.64
C LEU A 294 5.59 8.73 14.37
N ASN A 295 5.73 9.71 15.26
CA ASN A 295 6.78 10.73 15.18
C ASN A 295 8.19 10.15 15.34
N LEU A 296 8.38 9.08 16.13
CA LEU A 296 9.69 8.42 16.27
C LEU A 296 10.25 7.88 14.95
N HIS A 297 9.38 7.60 13.97
CA HIS A 297 9.75 7.06 12.65
C HIS A 297 9.60 8.08 11.51
N ALA A 298 9.24 9.33 11.83
CA ALA A 298 8.95 10.36 10.86
C ALA A 298 9.86 11.58 11.05
N ASP A 299 10.38 12.12 9.94
CA ASP A 299 11.18 13.35 9.93
C ASP A 299 10.31 14.63 10.13
N HIS A 300 9.07 14.47 10.58
CA HIS A 300 8.06 15.53 10.67
C HIS A 300 6.97 15.16 11.66
N ARG A 301 6.23 16.17 12.14
CA ARG A 301 5.09 15.98 13.03
C ARG A 301 3.91 15.33 12.29
N VAL A 302 3.47 14.19 12.81
CA VAL A 302 2.28 13.45 12.41
C VAL A 302 1.12 13.87 13.31
N ARG A 303 -0.04 14.15 12.71
CA ARG A 303 -1.30 14.44 13.43
C ARG A 303 -2.37 13.42 13.12
N VAL A 304 -3.01 12.88 14.14
CA VAL A 304 -4.14 11.96 14.06
C VAL A 304 -5.42 12.75 14.32
N VAL A 305 -6.31 12.79 13.33
CA VAL A 305 -7.50 13.65 13.37
C VAL A 305 -8.74 12.87 12.98
N VAL A 306 -9.82 13.02 13.75
CA VAL A 306 -11.17 12.56 13.40
C VAL A 306 -11.97 13.79 12.92
N PRO A 307 -12.06 14.06 11.61
CA PRO A 307 -12.71 15.26 11.13
C PRO A 307 -14.22 15.23 11.35
N ARG A 308 -14.76 16.25 12.04
CA ARG A 308 -16.18 16.36 12.38
C ARG A 308 -17.00 17.20 11.39
N ARG A 309 -16.36 17.97 10.51
CA ARG A 309 -17.00 18.85 9.52
C ARG A 309 -16.09 19.13 8.31
N GLY A 310 -16.67 19.67 7.24
CA GLY A 310 -15.95 20.12 6.03
C GLY A 310 -15.54 18.99 5.08
N GLU A 311 -14.67 19.31 4.12
CA GLU A 311 -14.24 18.38 3.07
C GLU A 311 -13.57 17.13 3.62
N LYS A 312 -12.72 17.27 4.64
CA LYS A 312 -12.04 16.15 5.30
C LYS A 312 -13.03 15.12 5.85
N ARG A 313 -14.17 15.55 6.38
CA ARG A 313 -15.24 14.65 6.84
C ARG A 313 -15.87 13.89 5.68
N ARG A 314 -16.23 14.57 4.59
CA ARG A 314 -16.83 13.93 3.41
C ARG A 314 -15.94 12.84 2.83
N LEU A 315 -14.61 13.05 2.85
CA LEU A 315 -13.64 12.05 2.43
C LEU A 315 -13.63 10.81 3.32
N VAL A 316 -13.68 11.03 4.63
CA VAL A 316 -13.77 9.93 5.59
C VAL A 316 -15.08 9.16 5.41
N GLU A 317 -16.21 9.85 5.20
CA GLU A 317 -17.50 9.22 4.91
C GLU A 317 -17.47 8.38 3.62
N GLN A 318 -16.85 8.90 2.56
CA GLN A 318 -16.64 8.13 1.32
C GLN A 318 -15.74 6.92 1.55
N ALA A 319 -14.70 7.06 2.37
CA ALA A 319 -13.83 5.95 2.73
C ALA A 319 -14.55 4.88 3.57
N VAL A 320 -15.48 5.27 4.45
CA VAL A 320 -16.37 4.35 5.20
C VAL A 320 -17.30 3.60 4.25
N ALA A 321 -17.91 4.28 3.27
CA ALA A 321 -18.73 3.61 2.26
C ALA A 321 -17.92 2.56 1.48
N ASN A 322 -16.67 2.88 1.11
CA ASN A 322 -15.78 1.90 0.47
C ASN A 322 -15.42 0.72 1.40
N ALA A 323 -15.20 0.98 2.70
CA ALA A 323 -14.96 -0.07 3.69
C ALA A 323 -16.16 -1.01 3.80
N ARG A 324 -17.37 -0.45 3.82
CA ARG A 324 -18.65 -1.17 3.85
C ARG A 324 -18.84 -2.05 2.62
N ASP A 325 -18.64 -1.50 1.42
CA ASP A 325 -18.77 -2.25 0.17
C ASP A 325 -17.75 -3.40 0.08
N ALA A 326 -16.50 -3.13 0.49
CA ALA A 326 -15.45 -4.14 0.53
C ALA A 326 -15.76 -5.26 1.54
N LEU A 327 -16.34 -4.91 2.69
CA LEU A 327 -16.77 -5.88 3.69
C LEU A 327 -17.94 -6.72 3.18
N GLY A 328 -18.96 -6.09 2.58
CA GLY A 328 -20.10 -6.77 1.97
C GLY A 328 -19.68 -7.80 0.92
N ARG A 329 -18.79 -7.41 -0.01
CA ARG A 329 -18.21 -8.34 -0.99
C ARG A 329 -17.50 -9.53 -0.33
N ARG A 330 -16.64 -9.26 0.67
CA ARG A 330 -15.92 -10.32 1.38
C ARG A 330 -16.86 -11.30 2.10
N LEU A 331 -17.91 -10.78 2.74
CA LEU A 331 -18.90 -11.61 3.44
C LEU A 331 -19.65 -12.51 2.44
N ALA A 332 -20.06 -11.96 1.30
CA ALA A 332 -20.71 -12.73 0.23
C ALA A 332 -19.78 -13.81 -0.35
N GLU A 333 -18.52 -13.47 -0.65
CA GLU A 333 -17.50 -14.43 -1.12
C GLU A 333 -17.27 -15.55 -0.09
N SER A 334 -17.13 -15.22 1.19
CA SER A 334 -16.90 -16.20 2.27
C SER A 334 -18.12 -17.10 2.52
N ALA A 335 -19.33 -16.61 2.30
CA ALA A 335 -20.55 -17.41 2.38
C ALA A 335 -20.66 -18.37 1.18
N SER A 336 -20.32 -17.90 -0.02
CA SER A 336 -20.24 -18.76 -1.21
C SER A 336 -19.19 -19.85 -1.05
N GLN A 337 -17.98 -19.50 -0.58
CA GLN A 337 -16.88 -20.44 -0.35
C GLN A 337 -17.25 -21.53 0.66
N ARG A 338 -17.95 -21.18 1.74
CA ARG A 338 -18.41 -22.17 2.74
C ARG A 338 -19.36 -23.19 2.14
N ARG A 339 -20.36 -22.74 1.37
CA ARG A 339 -21.29 -23.64 0.66
C ARG A 339 -20.55 -24.59 -0.28
N LEU A 340 -19.56 -24.08 -1.03
CA LEU A 340 -18.74 -24.92 -1.92
C LEU A 340 -17.93 -25.98 -1.15
N LEU A 341 -17.39 -25.64 0.02
CA LEU A 341 -16.63 -26.59 0.85
C LEU A 341 -17.54 -27.64 1.51
N GLU A 342 -18.76 -27.25 1.89
CA GLU A 342 -19.78 -28.18 2.40
C GLU A 342 -20.21 -29.18 1.30
N SER A 343 -20.54 -28.69 0.10
CA SER A 343 -20.86 -29.56 -1.03
C SER A 343 -19.70 -30.45 -1.45
N LEU A 344 -18.45 -29.96 -1.35
CA LEU A 344 -17.26 -30.77 -1.60
C LEU A 344 -17.12 -31.91 -0.59
N ALA A 345 -17.37 -31.65 0.70
CA ALA A 345 -17.36 -32.68 1.72
C ALA A 345 -18.44 -33.73 1.48
N GLU A 346 -19.66 -33.31 1.15
CA GLU A 346 -20.75 -34.22 0.81
C GLU A 346 -20.40 -35.08 -0.41
N THR A 347 -19.92 -34.47 -1.49
CA THR A 347 -19.56 -35.17 -2.74
C THR A 347 -18.45 -36.21 -2.55
N LEU A 348 -17.48 -35.92 -1.68
CA LEU A 348 -16.35 -36.80 -1.40
C LEU A 348 -16.55 -37.71 -0.18
N GLY A 349 -17.70 -37.64 0.50
CA GLY A 349 -17.97 -38.42 1.71
C GLY A 349 -17.07 -38.06 2.89
N LEU A 350 -16.64 -36.80 3.02
CA LEU A 350 -15.83 -36.34 4.14
C LEU A 350 -16.69 -36.08 5.38
N GLU A 351 -16.17 -36.37 6.56
CA GLU A 351 -16.86 -36.13 7.84
C GLU A 351 -17.23 -34.65 8.07
N ALA A 352 -16.44 -33.72 7.51
CA ALA A 352 -16.67 -32.29 7.63
C ALA A 352 -16.09 -31.50 6.45
N ALA A 353 -16.63 -30.29 6.23
CA ALA A 353 -16.10 -29.34 5.26
C ALA A 353 -14.60 -29.06 5.49
N PRO A 354 -13.74 -29.26 4.47
CA PRO A 354 -12.30 -29.11 4.65
C PRO A 354 -11.94 -27.66 4.97
N ARG A 355 -11.15 -27.47 6.04
CA ARG A 355 -10.71 -26.14 6.49
C ARG A 355 -9.48 -25.63 5.75
N ARG A 356 -8.77 -26.53 5.06
CA ARG A 356 -7.58 -26.24 4.28
C ARG A 356 -7.52 -27.24 3.13
N ILE A 357 -7.39 -26.73 1.92
CA ILE A 357 -7.15 -27.50 0.70
C ILE A 357 -5.83 -27.02 0.12
N GLU A 358 -4.91 -27.95 -0.11
CA GLU A 358 -3.66 -27.68 -0.81
C GLU A 358 -3.75 -28.28 -2.21
N VAL A 359 -3.37 -27.51 -3.22
CA VAL A 359 -3.37 -27.94 -4.62
C VAL A 359 -1.96 -27.80 -5.15
N TYR A 360 -1.44 -28.89 -5.70
CA TYR A 360 -0.09 -29.00 -6.23
C TYR A 360 -0.15 -29.10 -7.76
N ASP A 361 0.62 -28.25 -8.44
CA ASP A 361 0.79 -28.22 -9.89
C ASP A 361 2.27 -28.41 -10.23
N ASN A 362 2.58 -29.30 -11.18
CA ASN A 362 3.95 -29.60 -11.59
C ASN A 362 4.13 -29.21 -13.06
N SER A 363 5.03 -28.27 -13.32
CA SER A 363 5.36 -27.79 -14.67
C SER A 363 6.79 -28.21 -15.06
N HIS A 364 6.96 -28.73 -16.27
CA HIS A 364 8.27 -29.03 -16.86
C HIS A 364 8.47 -28.22 -18.15
N ILE A 365 9.69 -27.71 -18.38
CA ILE A 365 10.09 -27.12 -19.65
C ILE A 365 11.22 -27.97 -20.22
N SER A 366 10.94 -28.75 -21.25
CA SER A 366 11.93 -29.46 -22.10
C SER A 366 13.15 -30.04 -21.36
N GLY A 367 12.93 -30.88 -20.34
CA GLY A 367 13.98 -31.65 -19.65
C GLY A 367 14.87 -30.89 -18.66
N SER A 368 14.66 -29.60 -18.40
CA SER A 368 15.41 -28.85 -17.37
C SER A 368 14.48 -27.98 -16.51
N HIS A 369 14.84 -27.79 -15.23
CA HIS A 369 14.14 -26.93 -14.27
C HIS A 369 12.66 -27.29 -14.04
N ALA A 370 12.36 -28.52 -13.60
CA ALA A 370 11.03 -28.87 -13.13
C ALA A 370 10.66 -28.02 -11.89
N VAL A 371 9.51 -27.35 -11.95
CA VAL A 371 9.02 -26.47 -10.88
C VAL A 371 7.64 -26.97 -10.43
N GLY A 372 7.51 -27.20 -9.13
CA GLY A 372 6.23 -27.42 -8.47
C GLY A 372 5.67 -26.11 -7.92
N ALA A 373 4.36 -25.93 -7.97
CA ALA A 373 3.65 -24.83 -7.33
C ALA A 373 2.57 -25.39 -6.41
N MET A 374 2.50 -24.88 -5.18
CA MET A 374 1.42 -25.19 -4.25
C MET A 374 0.62 -23.94 -3.95
N ILE A 375 -0.69 -24.04 -4.16
CA ILE A 375 -1.66 -23.05 -3.70
C ILE A 375 -2.48 -23.61 -2.54
N VAL A 376 -3.05 -22.71 -1.74
CA VAL A 376 -3.83 -23.06 -0.56
C VAL A 376 -5.15 -22.33 -0.59
N ALA A 377 -6.25 -23.06 -0.36
CA ALA A 377 -7.59 -22.53 -0.17
C ALA A 377 -8.16 -22.93 1.20
N GLY A 378 -9.14 -22.20 1.69
CA GLY A 378 -9.89 -22.51 2.91
C GLY A 378 -11.21 -21.73 2.98
N PRO A 379 -11.86 -21.65 4.15
CA PRO A 379 -13.15 -20.98 4.33
C PRO A 379 -13.15 -19.49 3.95
N ASP A 380 -12.00 -18.83 4.06
CA ASP A 380 -11.80 -17.42 3.68
C ASP A 380 -11.31 -17.27 2.22
N GLY A 381 -11.36 -18.33 1.42
CA GLY A 381 -10.86 -18.37 0.04
C GLY A 381 -9.36 -18.68 -0.06
N LEU A 382 -8.70 -18.11 -1.09
CA LEU A 382 -7.29 -18.39 -1.41
C LEU A 382 -6.33 -17.73 -0.41
N ASN A 383 -5.50 -18.54 0.26
CA ASN A 383 -4.46 -18.09 1.16
C ASN A 383 -3.12 -17.91 0.43
N LYS A 384 -2.97 -16.79 -0.28
CA LYS A 384 -1.76 -16.43 -1.05
C LYS A 384 -0.47 -16.41 -0.23
N SER A 385 -0.54 -16.16 1.08
CA SER A 385 0.64 -16.14 1.97
C SER A 385 1.23 -17.54 2.21
N ALA A 386 0.40 -18.57 2.06
CA ALA A 386 0.80 -19.95 2.21
C ALA A 386 1.29 -20.59 0.89
N TYR A 387 1.28 -19.85 -0.23
CA TYR A 387 1.72 -20.39 -1.51
C TYR A 387 3.21 -20.72 -1.49
N ARG A 388 3.61 -21.80 -2.16
CA ARG A 388 5.01 -22.22 -2.26
C ARG A 388 5.36 -22.57 -3.70
N LYS A 389 6.64 -22.40 -4.03
CA LYS A 389 7.25 -22.92 -5.24
C LYS A 389 8.37 -23.86 -4.83
N PHE A 390 8.49 -24.97 -5.52
CA PHE A 390 9.46 -26.01 -5.26
C PHE A 390 10.31 -26.19 -6.53
N ASN A 391 11.63 -26.23 -6.36
CA ASN A 391 12.49 -26.74 -7.41
C ASN A 391 12.51 -28.26 -7.27
N ILE A 392 12.02 -28.96 -8.29
CA ILE A 392 11.99 -30.42 -8.31
C ILE A 392 13.33 -30.87 -8.88
N ARG A 393 14.10 -31.59 -8.06
CA ARG A 393 15.26 -32.35 -8.54
C ARG A 393 14.73 -33.67 -9.08
N LEU A 394 14.78 -33.82 -10.40
CA LEU A 394 14.44 -35.06 -11.09
C LEU A 394 15.62 -36.03 -11.04
#